data_AF-A0A7S2KY37-F1
#
_entry.id   AF-A0A7S2KY37-F1
#
_cell.length_a   1.000
_cell.length_b   1.000
_cell.length_c   1.000
_cell.angle_alpha   90.00
_cell.angle_beta   90.00
_cell.angle_gamma   90.00
#
_symmetry.space_group_name_H-M   'P 1'
#
loop_
_entity.id
_entity.type
_entity.pdbx_description
1 polymer ?
#
loop_
_entity_poly.entity_id
_entity_poly.type
_entity_poly.pdbx_seq_one_letter_code
_entity_poly.pdbx_strand_id
1 'polypeptide(L)'
;WPQFPAHGPSNAWIAKPGTGSRGTGVECFSSLPEVLHRCKAAGNRIVQKYIERPLLWFGGRKFDIRQWVFVRSFVPLNAYMFSTCYLRLCNEVYDLQDLANSQRHLSNWSINRRGQHACEGAVVNLDDFRRFLASATGRADYWEACLQPRFRQIVLHCLAAVQHDIVQRAASFELYGFDFLIDEGFRPWLLEVNLSPACDARTPWMSAALDGMAGRMLDLILGGGSSSES
;
A
#
# COMPACT_ATOMS: atom_id res chain seq x y z
N TRP A 1 -16.96 -0.10 -17.09
CA TRP A 1 -16.60 0.56 -15.81
C TRP A 1 -15.50 -0.22 -15.10
N PRO A 2 -14.23 0.24 -15.10
CA PRO A 2 -13.08 -0.50 -14.59
C PRO A 2 -13.16 -0.90 -13.10
N GLN A 3 -13.89 -0.13 -12.30
CA GLN A 3 -14.06 -0.34 -10.84
C GLN A 3 -15.21 -1.30 -10.48
N PHE A 4 -16.09 -1.65 -11.43
CA PHE A 4 -17.23 -2.54 -11.18
C PHE A 4 -16.87 -3.85 -10.46
N PRO A 5 -15.75 -4.54 -10.81
CA PRO A 5 -15.34 -5.76 -10.11
C PRO A 5 -14.91 -5.55 -8.64
N ALA A 6 -14.53 -4.34 -8.25
CA ALA A 6 -14.18 -4.02 -6.86
C ALA A 6 -15.38 -3.51 -6.04
N HIS A 7 -16.51 -3.20 -6.69
CA HIS A 7 -17.73 -2.72 -6.06
C HIS A 7 -18.59 -3.88 -5.58
N GLY A 8 -19.00 -3.87 -4.32
CA GLY A 8 -19.97 -4.81 -3.76
C GLY A 8 -21.36 -4.19 -3.63
N PRO A 9 -22.33 -4.96 -3.09
CA PRO A 9 -23.69 -4.50 -2.90
C PRO A 9 -23.85 -3.53 -1.72
N SER A 10 -22.84 -3.39 -0.85
CA SER A 10 -22.96 -2.68 0.43
C SER A 10 -22.83 -1.16 0.31
N ASN A 11 -22.54 -0.66 -0.91
CA ASN A 11 -22.32 0.77 -1.18
C ASN A 11 -21.36 1.38 -0.15
N ALA A 12 -20.25 0.69 0.13
CA ALA A 12 -19.32 1.11 1.17
C ALA A 12 -18.41 2.23 0.65
N TRP A 13 -18.14 3.20 1.52
CA TRP A 13 -17.29 4.37 1.30
C TRP A 13 -16.32 4.50 2.45
N ILE A 14 -15.16 5.10 2.20
CA ILE A 14 -14.16 5.41 3.22
C ILE A 14 -13.88 6.91 3.19
N ALA A 15 -14.01 7.56 4.34
CA ALA A 15 -13.60 8.94 4.51
C ALA A 15 -12.24 8.98 5.20
N LYS A 16 -11.31 9.75 4.62
CA LYS A 16 -9.95 9.95 5.13
C LYS A 16 -9.70 11.44 5.33
N PRO A 17 -8.96 11.86 6.38
CA PRO A 17 -8.48 13.24 6.45
C PRO A 17 -7.60 13.58 5.24
N GLY A 18 -7.71 14.79 4.71
CA GLY A 18 -6.90 15.25 3.57
C GLY A 18 -5.41 15.43 3.91
N THR A 19 -5.10 15.57 5.20
CA THR A 19 -3.74 15.58 5.74
C THR A 19 -3.71 14.70 6.99
N GLY A 20 -2.85 13.69 7.03
CA GLY A 20 -2.75 12.77 8.16
C GLY A 20 -1.93 11.54 7.84
N SER A 21 -1.66 10.73 8.87
CA SER A 21 -1.01 9.42 8.73
C SER A 21 -1.54 8.47 9.79
N ARG A 22 -1.12 7.19 9.73
CA ARG A 22 -1.40 6.18 10.78
C ARG A 22 -2.89 5.84 10.94
N GLY A 23 -3.71 6.02 9.92
CA GLY A 23 -5.13 5.63 9.96
C GLY A 23 -6.00 6.42 10.94
N THR A 24 -5.48 7.47 11.57
CA THR A 24 -6.24 8.31 12.50
C THR A 24 -7.34 9.06 11.75
N GLY A 25 -8.58 8.93 12.22
CA GLY A 25 -9.74 9.61 11.62
C GLY A 25 -10.20 9.01 10.29
N VAL A 26 -9.73 7.80 9.95
CA VAL A 26 -10.23 7.04 8.79
C VAL A 26 -11.42 6.20 9.22
N GLU A 27 -12.53 6.36 8.52
CA GLU A 27 -13.82 5.76 8.88
C GLU A 27 -14.51 5.19 7.64
N CYS A 28 -15.19 4.05 7.80
CA CYS A 28 -15.96 3.41 6.74
C CYS A 28 -17.46 3.60 6.97
N PHE A 29 -18.22 3.82 5.89
CA PHE A 29 -19.65 4.14 5.92
C PHE A 29 -20.38 3.46 4.78
N SER A 30 -21.67 3.21 4.93
CA SER A 30 -22.57 2.73 3.85
C SER A 30 -23.74 3.69 3.57
N SER A 31 -23.84 4.78 4.33
CA SER A 31 -24.95 5.75 4.29
C SER A 31 -24.47 7.14 3.87
N LEU A 32 -25.05 7.69 2.79
CA LEU A 32 -24.74 9.05 2.33
C LEU A 32 -25.02 10.12 3.41
N PRO A 33 -26.17 10.11 4.11
CA PRO A 33 -26.41 11.02 5.23
C PRO A 33 -25.30 11.00 6.30
N GLU A 34 -24.78 9.81 6.62
CA GLU A 34 -23.71 9.67 7.62
C GLU A 34 -22.39 10.25 7.11
N VAL A 35 -22.01 9.94 5.86
CA VAL A 35 -20.84 10.53 5.20
C VAL A 35 -20.92 12.05 5.22
N LEU A 36 -22.06 12.63 4.81
CA LEU A 36 -22.26 14.08 4.79
C LEU A 36 -22.21 14.70 6.18
N HIS A 37 -22.79 14.05 7.19
CA HIS A 37 -22.76 14.53 8.57
C HIS A 37 -21.32 14.58 9.09
N ARG A 38 -20.53 13.51 8.89
CA ARG A 38 -19.14 13.43 9.33
C ARG A 38 -18.23 14.42 8.59
N CYS A 39 -18.41 14.57 7.28
CA CYS A 39 -17.66 15.52 6.46
C CYS A 39 -18.02 16.99 6.72
N LYS A 40 -19.19 17.29 7.33
CA LYS A 40 -19.51 18.65 7.79
C LYS A 40 -18.86 18.98 9.14
N ALA A 41 -18.75 17.99 10.03
CA ALA A 41 -18.20 18.16 11.36
C ALA A 41 -16.66 18.23 11.38
N ALA A 42 -16.00 17.55 10.44
CA ALA A 42 -14.55 17.57 10.26
C ALA A 42 -14.20 18.29 8.96
N GLY A 43 -13.11 19.07 8.94
CA GLY A 43 -12.64 19.82 7.76
C GLY A 43 -12.15 18.94 6.59
N ASN A 44 -11.11 19.39 5.86
CA ASN A 44 -10.57 18.76 4.65
C ASN A 44 -10.53 17.21 4.71
N ARG A 45 -11.40 16.55 3.93
CA ARG A 45 -11.55 15.09 3.87
C ARG A 45 -11.72 14.62 2.42
N ILE A 46 -11.22 13.42 2.16
CA ILE A 46 -11.41 12.69 0.90
C ILE A 46 -12.43 11.58 1.16
N VAL A 47 -13.49 11.54 0.38
CA VAL A 47 -14.44 10.41 0.34
C VAL A 47 -14.10 9.56 -0.88
N GLN A 48 -13.72 8.32 -0.64
CA GLN A 48 -13.30 7.37 -1.66
C GLN A 48 -14.20 6.14 -1.65
N LYS A 49 -14.50 5.59 -2.82
CA LYS A 49 -15.22 4.32 -2.91
C LYS A 49 -14.42 3.23 -2.21
N TYR A 50 -15.05 2.51 -1.27
CA TYR A 50 -14.41 1.39 -0.61
C TYR A 50 -14.35 0.17 -1.54
N ILE A 51 -13.21 -0.52 -1.52
CA ILE A 51 -13.02 -1.80 -2.24
C ILE A 51 -13.66 -2.89 -1.38
N GLU A 52 -14.83 -3.36 -1.81
CA GLU A 52 -15.70 -4.28 -1.07
C GLU A 52 -15.35 -5.75 -1.30
N ARG A 53 -14.59 -6.04 -2.36
CA ARG A 53 -14.13 -7.40 -2.68
C ARG A 53 -12.60 -7.47 -2.73
N PRO A 54 -11.91 -7.21 -1.60
CA PRO A 54 -10.46 -7.36 -1.54
C PRO A 54 -10.06 -8.83 -1.65
N LEU A 55 -8.84 -9.09 -2.12
CA LEU A 55 -8.21 -10.38 -1.95
C LEU A 55 -8.00 -10.63 -0.46
N LEU A 56 -8.49 -11.76 0.03
CA LEU A 56 -8.42 -12.14 1.43
C LEU A 56 -7.41 -13.29 1.62
N TRP A 57 -6.70 -13.26 2.74
CA TRP A 57 -5.70 -14.28 3.08
C TRP A 57 -5.69 -14.54 4.59
N PHE A 58 -4.98 -15.57 5.06
CA PHE A 58 -4.91 -15.95 6.48
C PHE A 58 -6.28 -16.06 7.18
N GLY A 59 -7.17 -16.91 6.64
CA GLY A 59 -8.50 -17.12 7.23
C GLY A 59 -9.48 -15.97 6.99
N GLY A 60 -9.40 -15.31 5.82
CA GLY A 60 -10.37 -14.28 5.44
C GLY A 60 -10.02 -12.86 5.89
N ARG A 61 -8.75 -12.58 6.23
CA ARG A 61 -8.30 -11.25 6.66
C ARG A 61 -7.88 -10.41 5.46
N LYS A 62 -8.23 -9.13 5.52
CA LYS A 62 -7.81 -8.12 4.55
C LYS A 62 -6.35 -7.73 4.80
N PHE A 63 -5.63 -7.36 3.74
CA PHE A 63 -4.28 -6.80 3.84
C PHE A 63 -4.04 -5.70 2.81
N ASP A 64 -3.00 -4.91 3.01
CA ASP A 64 -2.43 -4.04 1.99
C ASP A 64 -0.95 -4.36 1.76
N ILE A 65 -0.38 -3.90 0.66
CA ILE A 65 1.03 -4.06 0.30
C ILE A 65 1.73 -2.70 0.39
N ARG A 66 2.79 -2.63 1.20
CA ARG A 66 3.76 -1.52 1.21
C ARG A 66 4.86 -1.81 0.18
N GLN A 67 4.85 -1.06 -0.92
CA GLN A 67 5.90 -1.06 -1.93
C GLN A 67 6.79 0.18 -1.76
N TRP A 68 8.10 -0.04 -1.74
CA TRP A 68 9.08 1.03 -1.64
C TRP A 68 9.52 1.53 -3.02
N VAL A 69 9.55 2.85 -3.20
CA VAL A 69 9.96 3.49 -4.45
C VAL A 69 10.94 4.62 -4.11
N PHE A 70 12.16 4.52 -4.62
CA PHE A 70 13.18 5.54 -4.50
C PHE A 70 13.18 6.42 -5.76
N VAL A 71 13.04 7.74 -5.59
CA VAL A 71 13.10 8.69 -6.70
C VAL A 71 14.35 9.55 -6.53
N ARG A 72 15.24 9.46 -7.51
CA ARG A 72 16.49 10.22 -7.55
C ARG A 72 16.32 11.57 -8.25
N SER A 73 15.46 11.62 -9.27
CA SER A 73 15.16 12.85 -10.01
C SER A 73 13.80 12.77 -10.66
N PHE A 74 13.11 13.91 -10.77
CA PHE A 74 11.94 14.08 -11.63
C PHE A 74 12.29 14.68 -13.01
N VAL A 75 13.51 15.19 -13.18
CA VAL A 75 13.97 15.84 -14.43
C VAL A 75 15.40 15.37 -14.78
N PRO A 76 15.56 14.36 -15.66
CA PRO A 76 14.53 13.44 -16.13
C PRO A 76 14.04 12.52 -15.00
N LEU A 77 12.83 11.95 -15.14
CA LEU A 77 12.28 11.01 -14.17
C LEU A 77 13.18 9.77 -14.05
N ASN A 78 13.77 9.60 -12.88
CA ASN A 78 14.65 8.49 -12.53
C ASN A 78 14.20 7.91 -11.19
N ALA A 79 13.50 6.77 -11.26
CA ALA A 79 12.88 6.12 -10.13
C ALA A 79 13.17 4.61 -10.11
N TYR A 80 13.31 4.06 -8.91
CA TYR A 80 13.63 2.66 -8.66
C TYR A 80 12.57 2.06 -7.73
N MET A 81 11.89 1.02 -8.19
CA MET A 81 10.98 0.24 -7.35
C MET A 81 11.76 -0.93 -6.76
N PHE A 82 11.84 -1.02 -5.43
CA PHE A 82 12.56 -2.12 -4.78
C PHE A 82 11.89 -3.47 -5.08
N SER A 83 12.70 -4.51 -5.24
CA SER A 83 12.22 -5.88 -5.45
C SER A 83 11.54 -6.46 -4.21
N THR A 84 11.77 -5.87 -3.04
CA THR A 84 11.15 -6.22 -1.77
C THR A 84 9.96 -5.31 -1.46
N CYS A 85 8.88 -5.94 -0.99
CA CYS A 85 7.73 -5.28 -0.40
C CYS A 85 7.26 -6.13 0.79
N TYR A 86 6.37 -5.58 1.61
CA TYR A 86 5.73 -6.34 2.67
C TYR A 86 4.23 -6.09 2.73
N LEU A 87 3.50 -7.08 3.22
CA LEU A 87 2.07 -7.03 3.40
C LEU A 87 1.75 -6.70 4.86
N ARG A 88 0.72 -5.89 5.09
CA ARG A 88 0.19 -5.59 6.42
C ARG A 88 -1.21 -6.17 6.52
N LEU A 89 -1.39 -7.12 7.43
CA LEU A 89 -2.68 -7.78 7.66
C LEU A 89 -3.52 -6.99 8.66
N CYS A 90 -4.83 -6.98 8.42
CA CYS A 90 -5.83 -6.64 9.42
C CYS A 90 -5.83 -7.73 10.50
N ASN A 91 -6.18 -7.37 11.74
CA ASN A 91 -6.21 -8.34 12.84
C ASN A 91 -7.40 -9.29 12.73
N GLU A 92 -8.56 -8.78 12.36
CA GLU A 92 -9.82 -9.54 12.35
C GLU A 92 -10.25 -9.96 10.94
N VAL A 93 -11.15 -10.94 10.89
CA VAL A 93 -11.77 -11.43 9.66
C VAL A 93 -12.57 -10.31 9.00
N TYR A 94 -12.39 -10.17 7.69
CA TYR A 94 -13.09 -9.16 6.90
C TYR A 94 -14.59 -9.40 6.89
N ASP A 95 -15.37 -8.38 7.23
CA ASP A 95 -16.84 -8.44 7.22
C ASP A 95 -17.42 -7.05 6.91
N LEU A 96 -18.18 -6.94 5.83
CA LEU A 96 -18.83 -5.68 5.43
C LEU A 96 -20.04 -5.30 6.30
N GLN A 97 -20.52 -6.20 7.16
CA GLN A 97 -21.62 -5.91 8.08
C GLN A 97 -21.16 -5.12 9.32
N ASP A 98 -19.85 -5.07 9.58
CA ASP A 98 -19.26 -4.37 10.73
C ASP A 98 -18.21 -3.33 10.30
N LEU A 99 -18.66 -2.33 9.52
CA LEU A 99 -17.80 -1.24 9.04
C LEU A 99 -17.21 -0.36 10.18
N ALA A 100 -17.81 -0.41 11.38
CA ALA A 100 -17.34 0.32 12.55
C ALA A 100 -16.06 -0.28 13.14
N ASN A 101 -15.86 -1.60 12.97
CA ASN A 101 -14.65 -2.27 13.44
C ASN A 101 -13.48 -2.04 12.50
N SER A 102 -12.71 -0.99 12.80
CA SER A 102 -11.50 -0.63 12.07
C SER A 102 -10.47 -1.76 11.94
N GLN A 103 -10.41 -2.73 12.86
CA GLN A 103 -9.45 -3.84 12.83
C GLN A 103 -9.74 -4.88 11.73
N ARG A 104 -10.92 -4.81 11.08
CA ARG A 104 -11.31 -5.62 9.91
C ARG A 104 -11.00 -4.94 8.58
N HIS A 105 -10.91 -3.61 8.60
CA HIS A 105 -10.94 -2.79 7.39
C HIS A 105 -9.67 -1.98 7.16
N LEU A 106 -8.89 -1.72 8.22
CA LEU A 106 -7.69 -0.89 8.20
C LEU A 106 -6.51 -1.70 8.72
N SER A 107 -5.54 -1.94 7.85
CA SER A 107 -4.31 -2.70 8.10
C SER A 107 -3.17 -1.85 8.70
N ASN A 108 -3.42 -0.56 8.97
CA ASN A 108 -2.42 0.31 9.60
C ASN A 108 -2.01 -0.26 10.97
N TRP A 109 -0.70 -0.26 11.24
CA TRP A 109 -0.17 -0.82 12.48
C TRP A 109 -0.71 -0.12 13.74
N SER A 110 -0.85 1.20 13.71
CA SER A 110 -1.39 2.00 14.82
C SER A 110 -2.75 1.51 15.33
N ILE A 111 -3.59 1.00 14.43
CA ILE A 111 -4.92 0.44 14.70
C ILE A 111 -4.80 -1.00 15.20
N ASN A 112 -3.88 -1.77 14.62
CA ASN A 112 -3.74 -3.19 14.89
C ASN A 112 -2.76 -3.54 16.03
N ARG A 113 -1.97 -2.58 16.53
CA ARG A 113 -0.91 -2.81 17.52
C ARG A 113 -1.37 -3.40 18.87
N ARG A 114 -2.68 -3.36 19.16
CA ARG A 114 -3.26 -3.90 20.40
C ARG A 114 -4.14 -5.14 20.18
N GLY A 115 -4.28 -5.62 18.95
CA GLY A 115 -5.12 -6.80 18.70
C GLY A 115 -4.38 -8.10 18.95
N GLN A 116 -5.13 -9.21 18.92
CA GLN A 116 -4.65 -10.55 19.28
C GLN A 116 -3.45 -11.02 18.43
N HIS A 117 -3.29 -10.50 17.21
CA HIS A 117 -2.20 -10.83 16.28
C HIS A 117 -1.14 -9.74 16.15
N ALA A 118 -0.99 -8.85 17.14
CA ALA A 118 -0.10 -7.69 17.05
C ALA A 118 1.40 -8.03 16.90
N CYS A 119 1.84 -9.20 17.39
CA CYS A 119 3.25 -9.61 17.39
C CYS A 119 3.58 -10.65 16.30
N GLU A 120 2.68 -11.62 16.05
CA GLU A 120 2.83 -12.65 15.03
C GLU A 120 1.69 -12.58 14.01
N GLY A 121 2.02 -12.55 12.72
CA GLY A 121 1.03 -12.59 11.64
C GLY A 121 0.37 -11.25 11.30
N ALA A 122 0.93 -10.11 11.74
CA ALA A 122 0.52 -8.77 11.32
C ALA A 122 1.25 -8.27 10.06
N VAL A 123 2.44 -8.80 9.77
CA VAL A 123 3.26 -8.45 8.61
C VAL A 123 3.76 -9.71 7.93
N VAL A 124 3.74 -9.73 6.60
CA VAL A 124 4.15 -10.88 5.78
C VAL A 124 5.10 -10.43 4.68
N ASN A 125 6.11 -11.25 4.41
CA ASN A 125 7.09 -10.96 3.36
C ASN A 125 6.53 -11.32 1.97
N LEU A 126 7.22 -10.84 0.92
CA LEU A 126 6.83 -11.10 -0.46
C LEU A 126 6.93 -12.58 -0.85
N ASP A 127 7.85 -13.36 -0.29
CA ASP A 127 8.03 -14.78 -0.65
C ASP A 127 6.87 -15.66 -0.20
N ASP A 128 6.33 -15.39 0.99
CA ASP A 128 5.10 -16.00 1.47
C ASP A 128 3.93 -15.64 0.55
N PHE A 129 3.87 -14.39 0.10
CA PHE A 129 2.83 -13.94 -0.81
C PHE A 129 2.95 -14.56 -2.20
N ARG A 130 4.17 -14.73 -2.73
CA ARG A 130 4.44 -15.48 -3.97
C ARG A 130 3.91 -16.90 -3.89
N ARG A 131 4.17 -17.59 -2.77
CA ARG A 131 3.66 -18.95 -2.53
C ARG A 131 2.13 -18.98 -2.48
N PHE A 132 1.51 -18.00 -1.82
CA PHE A 132 0.06 -17.85 -1.82
C PHE A 132 -0.49 -17.63 -3.23
N LEU A 133 0.08 -16.72 -4.02
CA LEU A 133 -0.33 -16.45 -5.40
C LEU A 133 -0.18 -17.69 -6.28
N ALA A 134 0.92 -18.44 -6.14
CA ALA A 134 1.15 -19.67 -6.88
C ALA A 134 0.05 -20.70 -6.61
N SER A 135 -0.33 -20.87 -5.34
CA SER A 135 -1.43 -21.74 -4.92
C SER A 135 -2.78 -21.24 -5.44
N ALA A 136 -3.08 -19.95 -5.28
CA ALA A 136 -4.37 -19.37 -5.62
C ALA A 136 -4.62 -19.25 -7.13
N THR A 137 -3.56 -19.13 -7.94
CA THR A 137 -3.67 -18.88 -9.39
C THR A 137 -3.18 -20.04 -10.25
N GLY A 138 -2.53 -21.04 -9.66
CA GLY A 138 -1.89 -22.14 -10.37
C GLY A 138 -0.63 -21.74 -11.15
N ARG A 139 -0.09 -20.53 -10.94
CA ARG A 139 1.13 -20.04 -11.64
C ARG A 139 2.20 -19.56 -10.67
N ALA A 140 3.36 -20.21 -10.69
CA ALA A 140 4.47 -19.94 -9.78
C ALA A 140 5.04 -18.52 -9.91
N ASP A 141 5.00 -17.93 -11.10
CA ASP A 141 5.56 -16.63 -11.45
C ASP A 141 4.50 -15.51 -11.51
N TYR A 142 3.30 -15.72 -10.94
CA TYR A 142 2.18 -14.78 -11.07
C TYR A 142 2.53 -13.36 -10.59
N TRP A 143 3.37 -13.24 -9.55
CA TRP A 143 3.82 -11.94 -9.07
C TRP A 143 4.63 -11.21 -10.15
N GLU A 144 5.71 -11.82 -10.64
CA GLU A 144 6.63 -11.25 -11.61
C GLU A 144 5.97 -11.03 -12.97
N ALA A 145 5.19 -12.00 -13.44
CA ALA A 145 4.61 -11.98 -14.77
C ALA A 145 3.35 -11.10 -14.88
N CYS A 146 2.64 -10.85 -13.77
CA CYS A 146 1.34 -10.16 -13.81
C CYS A 146 1.18 -8.99 -12.85
N LEU A 147 1.51 -9.16 -11.56
CA LEU A 147 1.28 -8.09 -10.58
C LEU A 147 2.38 -7.02 -10.62
N GLN A 148 3.65 -7.42 -10.60
CA GLN A 148 4.78 -6.51 -10.57
C GLN A 148 4.79 -5.51 -11.75
N PRO A 149 4.48 -5.88 -13.01
CA PRO A 149 4.39 -4.93 -14.11
C PRO A 149 3.26 -3.91 -13.91
N ARG A 150 2.11 -4.33 -13.36
CA ARG A 150 0.98 -3.43 -13.06
C ARG A 150 1.33 -2.46 -11.93
N PHE A 151 2.03 -2.92 -10.89
CA PHE A 151 2.54 -2.06 -9.82
C PHE A 151 3.49 -1.00 -10.41
N ARG A 152 4.46 -1.41 -11.23
CA ARG A 152 5.39 -0.49 -11.92
C ARG A 152 4.65 0.55 -12.75
N GLN A 153 3.64 0.14 -13.50
CA GLN A 153 2.84 1.04 -14.32
C GLN A 153 2.09 2.08 -13.47
N ILE A 154 1.47 1.66 -12.37
CA ILE A 154 0.76 2.58 -11.47
C ILE A 154 1.73 3.58 -10.82
N VAL A 155 2.89 3.10 -10.35
CA VAL A 155 3.95 3.96 -9.79
C VAL A 155 4.40 4.98 -10.84
N LEU A 156 4.71 4.54 -12.06
CA LEU A 156 5.16 5.41 -13.13
C LEU A 156 4.12 6.47 -13.49
N HIS A 157 2.84 6.10 -13.62
CA HIS A 157 1.77 7.04 -13.87
C HIS A 157 1.62 8.08 -12.74
N CYS A 158 1.73 7.63 -11.48
CA CYS A 158 1.66 8.53 -10.32
C CYS A 158 2.80 9.56 -10.31
N LEU A 159 4.03 9.12 -10.59
CA LEU A 159 5.20 10.00 -10.62
C LEU A 159 5.18 10.94 -11.82
N ALA A 160 4.77 10.45 -13.00
CA ALA A 160 4.65 11.25 -14.21
C ALA A 160 3.58 12.35 -14.06
N ALA A 161 2.47 12.05 -13.37
CA ALA A 161 1.38 13.00 -13.18
C ALA A 161 1.79 14.26 -12.39
N VAL A 162 2.80 14.17 -11.53
CA VAL A 162 3.31 15.29 -10.72
C VAL A 162 4.66 15.82 -11.20
N GLN A 163 5.22 15.22 -12.26
CA GLN A 163 6.59 15.49 -12.72
C GLN A 163 6.81 16.97 -13.06
N HIS A 164 5.81 17.64 -13.61
CA HIS A 164 5.88 19.05 -13.99
C HIS A 164 5.65 20.02 -12.82
N ASP A 165 5.03 19.57 -11.74
CA ASP A 165 4.74 20.38 -10.56
C ASP A 165 5.89 20.34 -9.52
N ILE A 166 6.77 19.34 -9.63
CA ILE A 166 7.88 19.17 -8.70
C ILE A 166 9.09 20.00 -9.13
N VAL A 167 9.47 20.94 -8.27
CA VAL A 167 10.72 21.69 -8.42
C VAL A 167 11.89 20.81 -8.00
N GLN A 168 12.60 20.26 -9.00
CA GLN A 168 13.80 19.46 -8.77
C GLN A 168 14.92 20.33 -8.16
N ARG A 169 15.45 19.88 -7.02
CA ARG A 169 16.67 20.44 -6.42
C ARG A 169 17.84 19.50 -6.67
N ALA A 170 19.00 20.08 -6.97
CA ALA A 170 20.23 19.30 -7.10
C ALA A 170 20.50 18.54 -5.79
N ALA A 171 20.95 17.29 -5.91
CA ALA A 171 21.24 16.39 -4.77
C ALA A 171 20.04 16.08 -3.85
N SER A 172 18.80 16.36 -4.25
CA SER A 172 17.61 15.88 -3.54
C SER A 172 17.14 14.55 -4.12
N PHE A 173 16.74 13.66 -3.22
CA PHE A 173 16.13 12.37 -3.50
C PHE A 173 15.04 12.12 -2.47
N GLU A 174 14.11 11.21 -2.76
CA GLU A 174 13.03 10.89 -1.84
C GLU A 174 12.73 9.40 -1.86
N LEU A 175 12.42 8.84 -0.69
CA LEU A 175 11.94 7.46 -0.55
C LEU A 175 10.45 7.49 -0.25
N TYR A 176 9.65 6.92 -1.14
CA TYR A 176 8.20 6.84 -1.00
C TYR A 176 7.75 5.44 -0.59
N GLY A 177 6.70 5.39 0.24
CA GLY A 177 5.95 4.17 0.52
C GLY A 177 4.62 4.19 -0.21
N PHE A 178 4.48 3.41 -1.27
CA PHE A 178 3.22 3.22 -1.99
C PHE A 178 2.40 2.11 -1.32
N ASP A 179 1.15 2.41 -0.98
CA ASP A 179 0.23 1.47 -0.36
C ASP A 179 -0.76 0.96 -1.39
N PHE A 180 -0.78 -0.35 -1.62
CA PHE A 180 -1.64 -1.00 -2.60
C PHE A 180 -2.62 -1.97 -1.93
N LEU A 181 -3.82 -2.09 -2.50
CA LEU A 181 -4.75 -3.18 -2.23
C LEU A 181 -4.92 -4.02 -3.49
N ILE A 182 -5.05 -5.34 -3.34
CA ILE A 182 -5.40 -6.23 -4.45
C ILE A 182 -6.85 -6.67 -4.24
N ASP A 183 -7.67 -6.62 -5.31
CA ASP A 183 -9.03 -7.16 -5.27
C ASP A 183 -9.08 -8.68 -5.55
N GLU A 184 -10.22 -9.32 -5.32
CA GLU A 184 -10.42 -10.75 -5.58
C GLU A 184 -10.12 -11.17 -7.03
N GLY A 185 -10.16 -10.22 -7.97
CA GLY A 185 -9.81 -10.40 -9.38
C GLY A 185 -8.32 -10.18 -9.68
N PHE A 186 -7.47 -10.13 -8.64
CA PHE A 186 -6.04 -9.89 -8.73
C PHE A 186 -5.67 -8.57 -9.43
N ARG A 187 -6.48 -7.53 -9.25
CA ARG A 187 -6.17 -6.18 -9.74
C ARG A 187 -5.59 -5.33 -8.61
N PRO A 188 -4.43 -4.69 -8.82
CA PRO A 188 -3.88 -3.77 -7.84
C PRO A 188 -4.54 -2.38 -7.93
N TRP A 189 -4.78 -1.80 -6.77
CA TRP A 189 -5.36 -0.48 -6.56
C TRP A 189 -4.44 0.34 -5.67
N LEU A 190 -4.01 1.51 -6.14
CA LEU A 190 -3.27 2.47 -5.31
C LEU A 190 -4.19 3.08 -4.27
N LEU A 191 -3.81 3.00 -2.99
CA LEU A 191 -4.55 3.59 -1.88
C LEU A 191 -4.03 4.97 -1.52
N GLU A 192 -2.71 5.10 -1.38
CA GLU A 192 -2.00 6.33 -1.01
C GLU A 192 -0.50 6.22 -1.29
N VAL A 193 0.18 7.37 -1.34
CA VAL A 193 1.64 7.48 -1.41
C VAL A 193 2.12 8.25 -0.19
N ASN A 194 2.95 7.61 0.63
CA ASN A 194 3.44 8.15 1.88
C ASN A 194 4.85 8.75 1.71
N LEU A 195 5.02 9.99 2.16
CA LEU A 195 6.32 10.61 2.43
C LEU A 195 6.89 10.08 3.75
N SER A 196 8.21 10.02 3.85
CA SER A 196 8.94 9.53 5.05
C SER A 196 8.33 8.23 5.62
N PRO A 197 8.19 7.19 4.78
CA PRO A 197 7.64 5.91 5.22
C PRO A 197 8.44 5.37 6.42
N ALA A 198 7.74 4.99 7.49
CA ALA A 198 8.38 4.46 8.69
C ALA A 198 9.21 3.21 8.36
N CYS A 199 10.51 3.28 8.65
CA CYS A 199 11.47 2.19 8.50
C CYS A 199 11.68 1.43 9.82
N ASP A 200 10.62 1.29 10.62
CA ASP A 200 10.68 0.52 11.87
C ASP A 200 10.61 -0.98 11.55
N ALA A 201 11.73 -1.66 11.72
CA ALA A 201 11.81 -3.11 11.62
C ALA A 201 11.04 -3.75 12.78
N ARG A 202 9.98 -4.49 12.45
CA ARG A 202 9.16 -5.21 13.44
C ARG A 202 9.51 -6.69 13.52
N THR A 203 10.21 -7.19 12.51
CA THR A 203 10.73 -8.55 12.44
C THR A 203 12.19 -8.51 11.97
N PRO A 204 13.01 -9.52 12.29
CA PRO A 204 14.40 -9.56 11.85
C PRO A 204 14.57 -9.43 10.33
N TRP A 205 13.69 -10.08 9.55
CA TRP A 205 13.75 -10.02 8.09
C TRP A 205 13.44 -8.62 7.52
N MET A 206 12.60 -7.84 8.21
CA MET A 206 12.36 -6.44 7.81
C MET A 206 13.61 -5.59 8.03
N SER A 207 14.35 -5.81 9.12
CA SER A 207 15.62 -5.10 9.36
C SER A 207 16.59 -5.35 8.22
N ALA A 208 16.82 -6.62 7.89
CA ALA A 208 17.72 -6.99 6.78
C ALA A 208 17.27 -6.41 5.44
N ALA A 209 15.95 -6.38 5.17
CA ALA A 209 15.42 -5.75 3.96
C ALA A 209 15.66 -4.24 3.93
N LEU A 210 15.46 -3.54 5.05
CA LEU A 210 15.67 -2.10 5.17
C LEU A 210 17.16 -1.74 5.07
N ASP A 211 18.04 -2.52 5.69
CA ASP A 211 19.49 -2.35 5.61
C ASP A 211 19.97 -2.52 4.16
N GLY A 212 19.50 -3.57 3.49
CA GLY A 212 19.80 -3.80 2.08
C GLY A 212 19.27 -2.70 1.15
N MET A 213 18.08 -2.14 1.44
CA MET A 213 17.56 -0.99 0.70
C MET A 213 18.42 0.25 0.91
N ALA A 214 18.79 0.55 2.16
CA ALA A 214 19.63 1.69 2.50
C ALA A 214 21.00 1.61 1.81
N GLY A 215 21.64 0.43 1.82
CA GLY A 215 22.88 0.18 1.09
C GLY A 215 22.75 0.50 -0.40
N ARG A 216 21.74 -0.07 -1.08
CA ARG A 216 21.52 0.22 -2.51
C ARG A 216 21.21 1.68 -2.80
N MET A 217 20.50 2.37 -1.91
CA MET A 217 20.25 3.81 -2.07
C MET A 217 21.57 4.60 -2.02
N LEU A 218 22.42 4.29 -1.03
CA LEU A 218 23.74 4.93 -0.91
C LEU A 218 24.61 4.64 -2.13
N ASP A 219 24.60 3.42 -2.67
CA ASP A 219 25.32 3.08 -3.90
C ASP A 219 24.80 3.87 -5.11
N LEU A 220 23.47 4.03 -5.24
CA LEU A 220 22.88 4.82 -6.31
C LEU A 220 23.21 6.31 -6.19
N ILE A 221 23.26 6.84 -4.97
CA ILE A 221 23.52 8.26 -4.69
C ILE A 221 25.02 8.59 -4.83
N LEU A 222 25.88 7.81 -4.18
CA LEU A 222 27.32 8.07 -4.05
C LEU A 222 28.16 7.36 -5.11
N GLY A 223 27.75 6.16 -5.52
CA GLY A 223 28.52 5.27 -6.39
C GLY A 223 28.47 5.59 -7.89
N GLY A 224 27.86 6.72 -8.28
CA GLY A 224 27.93 7.17 -9.68
C GLY A 224 27.27 6.23 -10.69
N GLY A 225 26.11 5.65 -10.38
CA GLY A 225 25.17 5.11 -11.38
C GLY A 225 25.75 4.20 -12.47
N SER A 226 26.62 3.24 -12.15
CA SER A 226 26.83 2.11 -13.05
C SER A 226 25.78 1.04 -12.74
N SER A 227 24.79 0.95 -13.62
CA SER A 227 23.84 -0.15 -13.63
C SER A 227 24.55 -1.36 -14.23
N SER A 228 25.07 -2.25 -13.39
CA SER A 228 25.31 -3.64 -13.78
C SER A 228 24.22 -4.49 -13.16
N GLU A 229 23.38 -5.04 -14.02
CA GLU A 229 22.35 -6.04 -13.73
C GLU A 229 22.95 -7.26 -12.99
N SER A 230 22.27 -7.69 -11.94
CA SER A 230 22.12 -9.11 -11.54
C SER A 230 20.95 -9.25 -10.57
#